data_AF-A0A520V192-F1
#
_entry.id   AF-A0A520V192-F1
#
_cell.length_a   1.000
_cell.length_b   1.000
_cell.length_c   1.000
_cell.angle_alpha   90.00
_cell.angle_beta   90.00
_cell.angle_gamma   90.00
#
_symmetry.space_group_name_H-M   'P 1'
#
loop_
_entity.id
_entity.type
_entity.pdbx_description
1 polymer ?
#
loop_
_entity_poly.entity_id
_entity_poly.type
_entity_poly.pdbx_seq_one_letter_code
_entity_poly.pdbx_strand_id
1 'polypeptide(L)'
;MFDFIGVAIGILFAILIISGVIFLIGYSLKNSGVKISFDLSLNGYFYFVRLISGGVFCLAGISRILQGIFASIFGSSFSYEMINLAENLNGSETPKTNLMYDGSIEASLFTGITTAIISGIIYLVHVYLQKRNDLSSDTNTNNDIMFKILVFAGTVFFGLISITALVGTIDELYKFILFDSIKDIEDWRRGVPGEPLSIAISSVIIWSITLRRLINIVSKK
;
A
#
# COMPACT_ATOMS: atom_id res chain seq x y z
N MET A 1 3.23 -18.41 9.64
CA MET A 1 2.23 -17.82 10.56
C MET A 1 2.59 -16.35 10.65
N PHE A 2 1.74 -15.44 10.15
CA PHE A 2 2.01 -13.99 10.21
C PHE A 2 2.46 -13.64 11.62
N ASP A 3 3.65 -13.07 11.76
CA ASP A 3 4.22 -12.77 13.07
C ASP A 3 3.26 -11.78 13.73
N PHE A 4 2.52 -12.26 14.73
CA PHE A 4 1.41 -11.53 15.36
C PHE A 4 1.87 -10.14 15.83
N ILE A 5 3.16 -10.02 16.17
CA ILE A 5 3.86 -8.80 16.53
C ILE A 5 4.02 -7.84 15.34
N GLY A 6 4.39 -8.31 14.14
CA GLY A 6 4.51 -7.46 12.95
C GLY A 6 3.15 -6.93 12.48
N VAL A 7 2.13 -7.78 12.50
CA VAL A 7 0.74 -7.37 12.23
C VAL A 7 0.24 -6.42 13.32
N ALA A 8 0.53 -6.69 14.60
CA ALA A 8 0.17 -5.81 15.70
C ALA A 8 0.88 -4.45 15.64
N ILE A 9 2.16 -4.40 15.23
CA ILE A 9 2.91 -3.16 15.02
C ILE A 9 2.35 -2.39 13.83
N GLY A 10 2.02 -3.07 12.72
CA GLY A 10 1.36 -2.45 11.57
C GLY A 10 0.00 -1.86 11.93
N ILE A 11 -0.81 -2.60 12.70
CA ILE A 11 -2.09 -2.13 13.24
C ILE A 11 -1.88 -0.98 14.23
N LEU A 12 -0.86 -1.05 15.10
CA LEU A 12 -0.51 0.01 16.05
C LEU A 12 -0.11 1.30 15.32
N PHE A 13 0.69 1.20 14.25
CA PHE A 13 1.06 2.34 13.42
C PHE A 13 -0.14 2.92 12.69
N ALA A 14 -1.01 2.07 12.14
CA ALA A 14 -2.25 2.50 11.52
C ALA A 14 -3.15 3.23 12.53
N ILE A 15 -3.30 2.68 13.75
CA ILE A 15 -4.06 3.31 14.84
C ILE A 15 -3.40 4.62 15.27
N LEU A 16 -2.08 4.70 15.37
CA LEU A 16 -1.34 5.92 15.72
C LEU A 16 -1.49 7.00 14.66
N ILE A 17 -1.44 6.64 13.38
CA ILE A 17 -1.66 7.57 12.27
C ILE A 17 -3.10 8.06 12.28
N ILE A 18 -4.09 7.16 12.40
CA ILE A 18 -5.51 7.51 12.48
C ILE A 18 -5.77 8.41 13.70
N SER A 19 -5.28 8.02 14.86
CA SER A 19 -5.45 8.77 16.11
C SER A 19 -4.73 10.12 16.06
N GLY A 20 -3.54 10.18 15.46
CA GLY A 20 -2.77 11.41 15.27
C GLY A 20 -3.46 12.38 14.30
N VAL A 21 -4.06 11.86 13.23
CA VAL A 21 -4.88 12.64 12.29
C VAL A 21 -6.16 13.14 12.98
N ILE A 22 -6.87 12.28 13.72
CA ILE A 22 -8.05 12.66 14.51
C ILE A 22 -7.68 13.71 15.57
N PHE A 23 -6.54 13.55 16.25
CA PHE A 23 -6.04 14.49 17.24
C PHE A 23 -5.67 15.83 16.62
N LEU A 24 -4.95 15.85 15.48
CA LEU A 24 -4.60 17.07 14.76
C LEU A 24 -5.84 17.80 14.25
N ILE A 25 -6.82 17.06 13.72
CA ILE A 25 -8.13 17.60 13.34
C ILE A 25 -8.82 18.18 14.58
N GLY A 26 -8.93 17.43 15.67
CA GLY A 26 -9.54 17.91 16.92
C GLY A 26 -8.84 19.12 17.53
N TYR A 27 -7.50 19.16 17.51
CA TYR A 27 -6.69 20.25 18.02
C TYR A 27 -6.81 21.52 17.16
N SER A 28 -6.79 21.37 15.84
CA SER A 28 -7.05 22.47 14.90
C SER A 28 -8.48 23.02 15.01
N LEU A 29 -9.45 22.14 15.30
CA LEU A 29 -10.86 22.49 15.49
C LEU A 29 -11.15 23.12 16.87
N LYS A 30 -10.41 22.72 17.92
CA LYS A 30 -10.57 23.25 19.30
C LYS A 30 -10.34 24.75 19.38
N ASN A 31 -9.39 25.28 18.62
CA ASN A 31 -9.08 26.72 18.58
C ASN A 31 -9.91 27.52 17.56
N SER A 32 -10.72 26.86 16.71
CA SER A 32 -11.51 27.52 15.67
C SER A 32 -13.02 27.55 15.93
N GLY A 33 -13.49 26.96 17.04
CA GLY A 33 -14.92 26.99 17.41
C GLY A 33 -15.83 26.13 16.52
N VAL A 34 -15.25 25.29 15.66
CA VAL A 34 -15.97 24.46 14.69
C VAL A 34 -16.54 23.21 15.38
N LYS A 35 -17.87 23.10 15.45
CA LYS A 35 -18.56 21.88 15.87
C LYS A 35 -18.46 20.84 14.75
N ILE A 36 -17.90 19.66 15.03
CA ILE A 36 -17.86 18.55 14.05
C ILE A 36 -19.29 18.04 13.85
N SER A 37 -19.83 18.21 12.64
CA SER A 37 -21.10 17.61 12.27
C SER A 37 -20.93 16.12 12.02
N PHE A 38 -21.99 15.34 12.26
CA PHE A 38 -22.04 13.92 11.93
C PHE A 38 -21.70 13.66 10.45
N ASP A 39 -22.18 14.54 9.56
CA ASP A 39 -21.95 14.46 8.12
C ASP A 39 -20.46 14.61 7.76
N LEU A 40 -19.74 15.52 8.41
CA LEU A 40 -18.30 15.70 8.20
C LEU A 40 -17.50 14.47 8.67
N SER A 41 -17.89 13.89 9.80
CA SER A 41 -17.27 12.67 10.34
C SER A 41 -17.50 11.47 9.43
N LEU A 42 -18.73 11.32 8.91
CA LEU A 42 -19.10 10.21 8.04
C LEU A 42 -18.41 10.30 6.67
N ASN A 43 -18.30 11.51 6.10
CA ASN A 43 -17.53 11.72 4.86
C ASN A 43 -16.03 11.50 5.07
N GLY A 44 -15.47 11.91 6.21
CA GLY A 44 -14.10 11.59 6.60
C GLY A 44 -13.84 10.08 6.67
N TYR A 45 -14.77 9.32 7.27
CA TYR A 45 -14.70 7.86 7.32
C TYR A 45 -14.70 7.23 5.91
N PHE A 46 -15.63 7.60 5.03
CA PHE A 46 -15.69 7.05 3.67
C PHE A 46 -14.41 7.31 2.90
N TYR A 47 -13.88 8.53 2.98
CA TYR A 47 -12.62 8.88 2.33
C TYR A 47 -11.43 8.10 2.88
N PHE A 48 -11.34 7.96 4.20
CA PHE A 48 -10.28 7.19 4.83
C PHE A 48 -10.29 5.71 4.38
N VAL A 49 -11.45 5.06 4.44
CA VAL A 49 -11.57 3.65 4.02
C VAL A 49 -11.27 3.48 2.53
N ARG A 50 -11.68 4.44 1.68
CA ARG A 50 -11.35 4.44 0.25
C ARG A 50 -9.85 4.54 -0.01
N LEU A 51 -9.13 5.35 0.77
CA LEU A 51 -7.67 5.45 0.63
C LEU A 51 -6.98 4.15 1.03
N ILE A 52 -7.35 3.57 2.18
CA ILE A 52 -6.75 2.32 2.65
C ILE A 52 -7.08 1.16 1.70
N SER A 53 -8.35 0.98 1.34
CA SER A 53 -8.74 -0.10 0.41
C SER A 53 -8.13 0.08 -0.97
N GLY A 54 -8.03 1.30 -1.50
CA GLY A 54 -7.30 1.60 -2.74
C GLY A 54 -5.79 1.32 -2.62
N GLY A 55 -5.20 1.61 -1.46
CA GLY A 55 -3.83 1.26 -1.11
C GLY A 55 -3.59 -0.26 -1.14
N VAL A 56 -4.42 -1.04 -0.44
CA VAL A 56 -4.33 -2.50 -0.43
C VAL A 56 -4.56 -3.08 -1.83
N PHE A 57 -5.55 -2.57 -2.56
CA PHE A 57 -5.82 -2.97 -3.95
C PHE A 57 -4.59 -2.82 -4.84
N CYS A 58 -3.89 -1.70 -4.72
CA CYS A 58 -2.69 -1.41 -5.51
C CYS A 58 -1.46 -2.20 -5.03
N LEU A 59 -1.14 -2.10 -3.74
CA LEU A 59 0.13 -2.51 -3.16
C LEU A 59 0.19 -3.98 -2.76
N ALA A 60 -0.95 -4.63 -2.55
CA ALA A 60 -1.03 -6.05 -2.23
C ALA A 60 -1.81 -6.84 -3.30
N GLY A 61 -2.76 -6.21 -3.98
CA GLY A 61 -3.49 -6.83 -5.09
C GLY A 61 -2.70 -6.79 -6.40
N ILE A 62 -2.66 -5.62 -7.04
CA ILE A 62 -2.04 -5.43 -8.37
C ILE A 62 -0.55 -5.79 -8.35
N SER A 63 0.19 -5.39 -7.32
CA SER A 63 1.62 -5.72 -7.22
C SER A 63 1.86 -7.24 -7.25
N ARG A 64 1.10 -8.05 -6.51
CA ARG A 64 1.26 -9.51 -6.50
C ARG A 64 0.85 -10.15 -7.82
N ILE A 65 -0.14 -9.58 -8.50
CA ILE A 65 -0.48 -9.99 -9.87
C ILE A 65 0.69 -9.69 -10.82
N LEU A 66 1.26 -8.49 -10.76
CA LEU A 66 2.45 -8.12 -11.56
C LEU A 66 3.64 -9.02 -11.22
N GLN A 67 3.81 -9.38 -9.95
CA GLN A 67 4.87 -10.26 -9.49
C GLN A 67 4.73 -11.66 -10.11
N GLY A 68 3.52 -12.23 -10.08
CA GLY A 68 3.24 -13.50 -10.76
C GLY A 68 3.43 -13.42 -12.28
N ILE A 69 3.09 -12.29 -12.91
CA ILE A 69 3.34 -12.06 -14.34
C ILE A 69 4.86 -12.02 -14.61
N PHE A 70 5.64 -11.28 -13.82
CA PHE A 70 7.08 -11.23 -13.98
C PHE A 70 7.72 -12.59 -13.74
N ALA A 71 7.25 -13.36 -12.77
CA ALA A 71 7.73 -14.71 -12.54
C ALA A 71 7.46 -15.66 -13.71
N SER A 72 6.32 -15.50 -14.39
CA SER A 72 6.01 -16.24 -15.61
C SER A 72 6.94 -15.90 -16.79
N ILE A 73 7.43 -14.66 -16.87
CA ILE A 73 8.26 -14.17 -17.97
C ILE A 73 9.76 -14.37 -17.69
N PHE A 74 10.21 -14.07 -16.46
CA PHE A 74 11.61 -13.98 -16.06
C PHE A 74 12.08 -15.09 -15.11
N GLY A 75 11.16 -15.97 -14.68
CA GLY A 75 11.46 -17.10 -13.82
C GLY A 75 11.04 -16.89 -12.35
N SER A 76 11.02 -17.99 -11.59
CA SER A 76 10.50 -18.03 -10.21
C SER A 76 11.19 -17.07 -9.24
N SER A 77 12.43 -16.63 -9.53
CA SER A 77 13.15 -15.60 -8.78
C SER A 77 12.35 -14.31 -8.58
N PHE A 78 11.45 -13.99 -9.51
CA PHE A 78 10.57 -12.83 -9.42
C PHE A 78 9.31 -13.06 -8.56
N SER A 79 8.96 -14.30 -8.23
CA SER A 79 7.79 -14.59 -7.39
C SER A 79 8.10 -14.65 -5.89
N TYR A 80 9.38 -14.81 -5.53
CA TYR A 80 9.75 -14.92 -4.11
C TYR A 80 9.50 -13.62 -3.35
N GLU A 81 9.12 -13.80 -2.09
CA GLU A 81 9.02 -12.76 -1.09
C GLU A 81 10.07 -13.02 0.00
N MET A 82 10.80 -11.99 0.42
CA MET A 82 11.81 -12.14 1.46
C MET A 82 11.15 -12.07 2.83
N ILE A 83 11.18 -13.19 3.56
CA ILE A 83 10.71 -13.25 4.94
C ILE A 83 11.90 -13.30 5.89
N ASN A 84 11.86 -12.44 6.91
CA ASN A 84 12.77 -12.52 8.04
C ASN A 84 12.19 -13.52 9.03
N LEU A 85 12.76 -14.72 9.12
CA LEU A 85 12.39 -15.66 10.18
C LEU A 85 13.35 -15.47 11.35
N ALA A 86 12.82 -15.02 12.49
CA ALA A 86 13.55 -15.06 13.75
C ALA A 86 13.44 -16.48 14.32
N GLU A 87 14.40 -17.33 14.01
CA GLU A 87 14.44 -18.69 14.53
C GLU A 87 14.90 -18.67 16.00
N ASN A 88 13.96 -18.47 16.93
CA ASN A 88 14.19 -18.73 18.36
C ASN A 88 14.07 -20.24 18.64
N LEU A 89 14.90 -21.05 17.99
CA LEU A 89 15.09 -22.44 18.38
C LEU A 89 16.27 -22.50 19.35
N ASN A 90 15.94 -22.53 20.64
CA ASN A 90 16.86 -22.86 21.74
C ASN A 90 18.13 -22.02 21.85
N GLY A 91 18.00 -20.76 22.29
CA GLY A 91 19.05 -20.07 23.06
C GLY A 91 20.43 -19.88 22.39
N SER A 92 20.58 -20.14 21.10
CA SER A 92 21.76 -19.73 20.33
C SER A 92 21.44 -18.43 19.61
N GLU A 93 22.25 -17.40 19.83
CA GLU A 93 22.28 -16.19 19.02
C GLU A 93 22.76 -16.53 17.61
N THR A 94 21.89 -17.09 16.77
CA THR A 94 22.13 -17.25 15.34
C THR A 94 21.43 -16.13 14.57
N PRO A 95 22.08 -15.63 13.49
CA PRO A 95 21.67 -14.39 12.84
C PRO A 95 20.33 -14.57 12.15
N LYS A 96 19.55 -13.46 12.04
CA LYS A 96 18.33 -13.39 11.24
C LYS A 96 18.61 -13.96 9.84
N THR A 97 18.10 -15.15 9.54
CA THR A 97 18.21 -15.73 8.22
C THR A 97 17.07 -15.17 7.37
N ASN A 98 17.40 -14.43 6.32
CA ASN A 98 16.42 -14.11 5.28
C ASN A 98 16.06 -15.42 4.58
N LEU A 99 14.85 -15.90 4.79
CA LEU A 99 14.31 -17.04 4.08
C LEU A 99 13.44 -16.54 2.93
N MET A 100 13.43 -17.27 1.82
CA MET A 100 12.50 -17.02 0.73
C MET A 100 11.17 -17.70 1.04
N TYR A 101 10.09 -16.94 1.04
CA TYR A 101 8.74 -17.46 1.13
C TYR A 101 8.25 -17.83 -0.27
N ASP A 102 7.55 -18.97 -0.34
CA ASP A 102 6.90 -19.59 -1.52
C ASP A 102 6.91 -18.72 -2.79
N GLY A 103 7.86 -19.01 -3.70
CA GLY A 103 8.01 -18.37 -5.00
C GLY A 103 7.22 -19.05 -6.13
N SER A 104 6.14 -19.77 -5.81
CA SER A 104 5.25 -20.27 -6.84
C SER A 104 4.50 -19.11 -7.51
N ILE A 105 4.32 -19.21 -8.83
CA ILE A 105 3.56 -18.21 -9.60
C ILE A 105 2.11 -18.21 -9.12
N GLU A 106 1.59 -19.39 -8.80
CA GLU A 106 0.23 -19.65 -8.35
C GLU A 106 -0.06 -18.94 -7.02
N ALA A 107 0.85 -18.98 -6.04
CA ALA A 107 0.67 -18.29 -4.77
C ALA A 107 0.59 -16.77 -4.93
N SER A 108 1.49 -16.19 -5.74
CA SER A 108 1.49 -14.76 -6.06
C SER A 108 0.21 -14.33 -6.77
N LEU A 109 -0.21 -15.07 -7.80
CA LEU A 109 -1.44 -14.78 -8.53
C LEU A 109 -2.69 -14.95 -7.66
N PHE A 110 -2.79 -16.03 -6.90
CA PHE A 110 -3.95 -16.29 -6.04
C PHE A 110 -4.10 -15.21 -4.98
N THR A 111 -3.01 -14.89 -4.28
CA THR A 111 -3.01 -13.85 -3.24
C THR A 111 -3.32 -12.47 -3.83
N GLY A 112 -2.73 -12.15 -4.99
CA GLY A 112 -2.97 -10.88 -5.67
C GLY A 112 -4.41 -10.72 -6.15
N ILE A 113 -4.95 -11.73 -6.83
CA ILE A 113 -6.33 -11.70 -7.36
C ILE A 113 -7.34 -11.62 -6.22
N THR A 114 -7.23 -12.47 -5.20
CA THR A 114 -8.16 -12.48 -4.06
C THR A 114 -8.12 -11.15 -3.31
N THR A 115 -6.93 -10.63 -3.04
CA THR A 115 -6.75 -9.33 -2.39
C THR A 115 -7.31 -8.19 -3.24
N ALA A 116 -7.06 -8.18 -4.55
CA ALA A 116 -7.60 -7.16 -5.47
C ALA A 116 -9.14 -7.21 -5.52
N ILE A 117 -9.75 -8.39 -5.56
CA ILE A 117 -11.22 -8.51 -5.56
C ILE A 117 -11.81 -7.96 -4.25
N ILE A 118 -11.30 -8.41 -3.10
CA ILE A 118 -11.85 -8.03 -1.79
C ILE A 118 -11.67 -6.52 -1.56
N SER A 119 -10.47 -5.99 -1.75
CA SER A 119 -10.19 -4.56 -1.56
C SER A 119 -10.92 -3.69 -2.59
N GLY A 120 -11.09 -4.17 -3.82
CA GLY A 120 -11.86 -3.51 -4.87
C GLY A 120 -13.36 -3.41 -4.50
N ILE A 121 -13.96 -4.47 -3.96
CA ILE A 121 -15.34 -4.45 -3.47
C ILE A 121 -15.48 -3.44 -2.33
N ILE A 122 -14.59 -3.47 -1.34
CA ILE A 122 -14.61 -2.52 -0.21
C ILE A 122 -14.54 -1.08 -0.74
N TYR A 123 -13.61 -0.80 -1.66
CA TYR A 123 -13.47 0.52 -2.28
C TYR A 123 -14.76 0.95 -2.99
N LEU A 124 -15.34 0.09 -3.84
CA LEU A 124 -16.53 0.40 -4.62
C LEU A 124 -17.77 0.63 -3.74
N VAL A 125 -17.96 -0.19 -2.70
CA VAL A 125 -19.05 -0.01 -1.73
C VAL A 125 -18.94 1.36 -1.05
N HIS A 126 -17.75 1.76 -0.62
CA HIS A 126 -17.55 3.05 0.05
C HIS A 126 -17.67 4.23 -0.92
N VAL A 127 -17.27 4.09 -2.18
CA VAL A 127 -17.56 5.09 -3.23
C VAL A 127 -19.07 5.26 -3.42
N TYR A 128 -19.81 4.15 -3.49
CA TYR A 128 -21.25 4.17 -3.69
C TYR A 128 -22.00 4.78 -2.50
N LEU A 129 -21.68 4.36 -1.28
CA LEU A 129 -22.29 4.86 -0.05
C LEU A 129 -22.01 6.36 0.14
N GLN A 130 -20.79 6.80 -0.14
CA GLN A 130 -20.44 8.21 -0.08
C GLN A 130 -21.24 9.04 -1.07
N LYS A 131 -21.30 8.61 -2.34
CA LYS A 131 -22.09 9.30 -3.36
C LYS A 131 -23.56 9.42 -2.96
N ARG A 132 -24.11 8.39 -2.31
CA ARG A 132 -25.48 8.39 -1.80
C ARG A 132 -25.65 9.37 -0.62
N ASN A 133 -24.67 9.43 0.28
CA ASN A 133 -24.65 10.37 1.40
C ASN A 133 -24.62 11.83 0.91
N ASP A 134 -23.75 12.11 -0.06
CA ASP A 134 -23.60 13.46 -0.64
C ASP A 134 -24.86 13.92 -1.40
N LEU A 135 -25.62 13.00 -2.01
CA LEU A 135 -26.90 13.29 -2.68
C LEU A 135 -28.02 13.63 -1.68
N SER A 136 -27.96 13.11 -0.46
CA SER A 136 -28.97 13.38 0.58
C SER A 136 -28.70 14.67 1.38
N SER A 137 -27.49 15.20 1.33
CA SER A 137 -27.12 16.45 1.99
C SER A 137 -27.28 17.64 1.05
N ASP A 138 -28.19 18.58 1.35
CA ASP A 138 -28.37 19.88 0.66
C ASP A 138 -27.16 20.85 0.83
N THR A 139 -25.98 20.35 1.15
CA THR A 139 -24.77 21.15 1.28
C THR A 139 -24.25 21.51 -0.11
N ASN A 140 -24.53 22.75 -0.52
CA ASN A 140 -23.95 23.40 -1.69
C ASN A 140 -22.45 23.09 -1.83
N THR A 141 -22.16 22.36 -2.90
CA THR A 141 -20.87 22.18 -3.56
C THR A 141 -20.05 23.47 -3.60
N ASN A 142 -18.81 23.43 -3.08
CA ASN A 142 -17.64 23.98 -3.82
C ASN A 142 -16.27 23.79 -3.16
N ASN A 143 -16.18 23.18 -1.97
CA ASN A 143 -14.86 22.90 -1.40
C ASN A 143 -14.92 21.62 -0.58
N ASP A 144 -14.93 20.46 -1.25
CA ASP A 144 -14.73 19.18 -0.57
C ASP A 144 -13.26 19.08 -0.14
N ILE A 145 -12.95 19.80 0.95
CA ILE A 145 -11.63 19.89 1.55
C ILE A 145 -11.13 18.49 1.91
N MET A 146 -12.03 17.58 2.32
CA MET A 146 -11.69 16.18 2.60
C MET A 146 -11.24 15.44 1.35
N PHE A 147 -11.95 15.60 0.22
CA PHE A 147 -11.49 15.06 -1.06
C PHE A 147 -10.10 15.57 -1.43
N LYS A 148 -9.87 16.89 -1.31
CA LYS A 148 -8.58 17.51 -1.66
C LYS A 148 -7.44 17.01 -0.77
N ILE A 149 -7.67 16.94 0.54
CA ILE A 149 -6.72 16.39 1.51
C ILE A 149 -6.41 14.93 1.19
N LEU A 150 -7.42 14.12 0.85
CA LEU A 150 -7.21 12.72 0.54
C LEU A 150 -6.42 12.51 -0.75
N VAL A 151 -6.75 13.25 -1.81
CA VAL A 151 -6.01 13.18 -3.07
C VAL A 151 -4.56 13.60 -2.84
N PHE A 152 -4.32 14.66 -2.06
CA PHE A 152 -2.97 15.07 -1.67
C PHE A 152 -2.23 13.99 -0.87
N ALA A 153 -2.85 13.45 0.19
CA ALA A 153 -2.28 12.40 1.03
C ALA A 153 -1.95 11.14 0.21
N GLY A 154 -2.85 10.73 -0.69
CA GLY A 154 -2.61 9.64 -1.63
C GLY A 154 -1.45 9.93 -2.58
N THR A 155 -1.37 11.14 -3.14
CA THR A 155 -0.25 11.52 -4.00
C THR A 155 1.09 11.46 -3.27
N VAL A 156 1.17 11.95 -2.04
CA VAL A 156 2.40 11.87 -1.24
C VAL A 156 2.73 10.41 -0.90
N PHE A 157 1.75 9.66 -0.41
CA PHE A 157 1.91 8.26 0.00
C PHE A 157 2.41 7.37 -1.15
N PHE A 158 1.71 7.37 -2.29
CA PHE A 158 2.12 6.57 -3.44
C PHE A 158 3.41 7.08 -4.09
N GLY A 159 3.70 8.39 -4.01
CA GLY A 159 4.97 8.96 -4.45
C GLY A 159 6.15 8.43 -3.63
N LEU A 160 6.04 8.46 -2.30
CA LEU A 160 7.07 7.94 -1.40
C LEU A 160 7.30 6.44 -1.62
N ILE A 161 6.22 5.65 -1.68
CA ILE A 161 6.32 4.20 -1.92
C ILE A 161 6.99 3.90 -3.26
N SER A 162 6.63 4.65 -4.31
CA SER A 162 7.24 4.49 -5.63
C SER A 162 8.75 4.71 -5.59
N ILE A 163 9.20 5.77 -4.91
CA ILE A 163 10.62 6.10 -4.80
C ILE A 163 11.36 5.02 -3.99
N THR A 164 10.85 4.65 -2.82
CA THR A 164 11.50 3.65 -1.95
C THR A 164 11.54 2.27 -2.59
N ALA A 165 10.46 1.85 -3.24
CA ALA A 165 10.39 0.57 -3.93
C ALA A 165 11.29 0.54 -5.18
N LEU A 166 11.40 1.66 -5.90
CA LEU A 166 12.32 1.77 -7.04
C LEU A 166 13.79 1.64 -6.59
N VAL A 167 14.17 2.26 -5.48
CA VAL A 167 15.53 2.09 -4.91
C VAL A 167 15.78 0.63 -4.52
N GLY A 168 14.81 -0.01 -3.85
CA GLY A 168 14.91 -1.45 -3.52
C GLY A 168 14.99 -2.34 -4.76
N THR A 169 14.27 -1.98 -5.83
CA THR A 169 14.31 -2.72 -7.10
C THR A 169 15.70 -2.70 -7.72
N ILE A 170 16.37 -1.53 -7.70
CA ILE A 170 17.72 -1.40 -8.28
C ILE A 170 18.71 -2.29 -7.54
N ASP A 171 18.65 -2.31 -6.20
CA ASP A 171 19.52 -3.14 -5.36
C ASP A 171 19.30 -4.65 -5.63
N GLU A 172 18.03 -5.09 -5.63
CA GLU A 172 17.69 -6.50 -5.86
C GLU A 172 17.96 -6.95 -7.29
N LEU A 173 17.73 -6.09 -8.29
CA LEU A 173 18.03 -6.40 -9.69
C LEU A 173 19.53 -6.45 -9.94
N TYR A 174 20.32 -5.60 -9.26
CA TYR A 174 21.77 -5.67 -9.33
C TYR A 174 22.30 -7.00 -8.78
N LYS A 175 21.81 -7.43 -7.61
CA LYS A 175 22.14 -8.75 -7.04
C LYS A 175 21.75 -9.89 -7.98
N PHE A 176 20.56 -9.81 -8.57
CA PHE A 176 20.08 -10.76 -9.56
C PHE A 176 21.04 -10.88 -10.74
N ILE A 177 21.33 -9.79 -11.43
CA ILE A 177 22.22 -9.81 -12.60
C ILE A 177 23.63 -10.29 -12.23
N LEU A 178 24.14 -9.92 -11.05
CA LEU A 178 25.50 -10.28 -10.63
C LEU A 178 25.63 -11.77 -10.27
N PHE A 179 24.61 -12.34 -9.60
CA PHE A 179 24.69 -13.65 -8.98
C PHE A 179 23.90 -14.75 -9.71
N ASP A 180 23.14 -14.42 -10.75
CA ASP A 180 22.39 -15.38 -11.56
C ASP A 180 23.30 -16.41 -12.26
N SER A 181 24.52 -16.00 -12.63
CA SER A 181 25.49 -16.88 -13.31
C SER A 181 26.29 -17.79 -12.37
N ILE A 182 26.18 -17.61 -11.05
CA ILE A 182 26.97 -18.37 -10.07
C ILE A 182 26.24 -19.66 -9.68
N LYS A 183 26.85 -20.81 -10.00
CA LYS A 183 26.46 -22.11 -9.47
C LYS A 183 26.83 -22.16 -7.98
N ASP A 184 25.91 -22.62 -7.14
CA ASP A 184 26.08 -22.80 -5.69
C ASP A 184 26.10 -21.54 -4.82
N ILE A 185 25.39 -20.48 -5.22
CA ILE A 185 25.10 -19.34 -4.33
C ILE A 185 23.72 -19.50 -3.68
N GLU A 186 23.62 -19.17 -2.40
CA GLU A 186 22.35 -19.21 -1.65
C GLU A 186 21.30 -18.35 -2.36
N ASP A 187 20.07 -18.87 -2.55
CA ASP A 187 19.08 -18.23 -3.39
C ASP A 187 18.70 -16.81 -2.92
N TRP A 188 18.68 -16.54 -1.61
CA TRP A 188 18.45 -15.20 -1.07
C TRP A 188 19.53 -14.16 -1.45
N ARG A 189 20.75 -14.61 -1.78
CA ARG A 189 21.83 -13.74 -2.29
C ARG A 189 21.67 -13.43 -3.77
N ARG A 190 20.91 -14.24 -4.51
CA ARG A 190 20.58 -13.97 -5.92
C ARG A 190 19.63 -12.80 -6.07
N GLY A 191 19.05 -12.28 -4.99
CA GLY A 191 18.14 -11.15 -5.05
C GLY A 191 16.76 -11.52 -5.59
N VAL A 192 15.76 -10.79 -5.12
CA VAL A 192 14.32 -11.03 -5.37
C VAL A 192 13.68 -9.79 -5.99
N PRO A 193 14.03 -9.43 -7.24
CA PRO A 193 13.65 -8.15 -7.82
C PRO A 193 12.14 -8.00 -8.00
N GLY A 194 11.39 -9.10 -8.08
CA GLY A 194 9.99 -9.06 -8.49
C GLY A 194 9.05 -8.37 -7.50
N GLU A 195 9.26 -8.52 -6.19
CA GLU A 195 8.43 -7.82 -5.19
C GLU A 195 8.60 -6.29 -5.26
N PRO A 196 9.82 -5.72 -5.07
CA PRO A 196 9.99 -4.27 -5.10
C PRO A 196 9.67 -3.68 -6.48
N LEU A 197 9.97 -4.40 -7.57
CA LEU A 197 9.64 -3.95 -8.94
C LEU A 197 8.13 -3.83 -9.14
N SER A 198 7.38 -4.85 -8.70
CA SER A 198 5.93 -4.87 -8.85
C SER A 198 5.25 -3.80 -8.00
N ILE A 199 5.75 -3.57 -6.79
CA ILE A 199 5.28 -2.48 -5.92
C ILE A 199 5.55 -1.13 -6.61
N ALA A 200 6.77 -0.91 -7.11
CA ALA A 200 7.16 0.34 -7.76
C ALA A 200 6.28 0.64 -8.98
N ILE A 201 6.07 -0.33 -9.86
CA ILE A 201 5.23 -0.16 -11.06
C ILE A 201 3.78 0.14 -10.66
N SER A 202 3.22 -0.67 -9.75
CA SER A 202 1.84 -0.49 -9.29
C SER A 202 1.63 0.88 -8.64
N SER A 203 2.54 1.29 -7.75
CA SER A 203 2.46 2.57 -7.05
C SER A 203 2.66 3.76 -7.98
N VAL A 204 3.53 3.67 -9.00
CA VAL A 204 3.74 4.74 -9.99
C VAL A 204 2.47 4.99 -10.82
N ILE A 205 1.76 3.94 -11.20
CA ILE A 205 0.49 4.06 -11.94
C ILE A 205 -0.52 4.85 -11.11
N ILE A 206 -0.70 4.47 -9.83
CA ILE A 206 -1.64 5.16 -8.95
C ILE A 206 -1.16 6.57 -8.59
N TRP A 207 0.14 6.76 -8.39
CA TRP A 207 0.72 8.06 -8.15
C TRP A 207 0.43 9.01 -9.32
N SER A 208 0.61 8.56 -10.56
CA SER A 208 0.29 9.32 -11.77
C SER A 208 -1.19 9.73 -11.83
N ILE A 209 -2.10 8.82 -11.47
CA ILE A 209 -3.54 9.10 -11.43
C ILE A 209 -3.87 10.13 -10.35
N THR A 210 -3.34 9.97 -9.14
CA THR A 210 -3.62 10.87 -8.01
C THR A 210 -2.99 12.25 -8.23
N LEU A 211 -1.76 12.31 -8.75
CA LEU A 211 -1.07 13.55 -9.11
C LEU A 211 -1.83 14.32 -10.18
N ARG A 212 -2.29 13.64 -11.25
CA ARG A 212 -3.14 14.27 -12.27
C ARG A 212 -4.43 14.84 -11.68
N ARG A 213 -5.07 14.10 -10.76
CA ARG A 213 -6.25 14.60 -10.05
C ARG A 213 -5.92 15.81 -9.18
N LEU A 214 -4.80 15.80 -8.47
CA LEU A 214 -4.33 16.92 -7.65
C LEU A 214 -4.09 18.17 -8.51
N ILE A 215 -3.37 18.02 -9.63
CA ILE A 215 -3.11 19.12 -10.58
C ILE A 215 -4.43 19.70 -11.09
N ASN A 216 -5.39 18.86 -11.50
CA ASN A 216 -6.70 19.33 -11.96
C ASN A 216 -7.48 20.07 -10.87
N ILE A 217 -7.34 19.67 -9.61
CA ILE A 217 -7.97 20.36 -8.47
C ILE A 217 -7.34 21.74 -8.25
N VAL A 218 -6.02 21.85 -8.36
CA VAL A 218 -5.27 23.10 -8.14
C VAL A 218 -5.40 24.05 -9.34
N SER A 219 -5.43 23.51 -10.56
CA SER A 219 -5.48 24.27 -11.82
C SER A 219 -6.87 24.84 -12.15
N LYS A 220 -7.96 24.32 -11.56
CA LYS A 220 -9.31 24.89 -11.68
C LYS A 220 -9.50 26.15 -10.82
N LYS A 221 -8.51 27.04 -10.80
CA LYS A 221 -8.65 28.41 -10.31
C LYS A 221 -9.22 29.29 -11.41
#